data_AF-A0A5D2SDZ4-F1
#
_entry.id   AF-A0A5D2SDZ4-F1
#
_cell.length_a   1.000
_cell.length_b   1.000
_cell.length_c   1.000
_cell.angle_alpha   90.00
_cell.angle_beta   90.00
_cell.angle_gamma   90.00
#
_symmetry.space_group_name_H-M   'P 1'
#
loop_
_entity.id
_entity.type
_entity.pdbx_description
1 polymer ?
#
loop_
_entity_poly.entity_id
_entity_poly.type
_entity_poly.pdbx_seq_one_letter_code
_entity_poly.pdbx_strand_id
1 'polypeptide(L)'
;ISYSDPATVKKYARRAQLGEIFELDRATLKSDGVFRSSPRGWFTFGHASFALLFFFGHIWHGARTLFTDVFAGIDPDLDAQVEFGAFQKLGDPTTRRQVV
;
A
#
# COMPACT_ATOMS: atom_id res chain seq x y z
N ILE A 1 28.49 -39.72 12.61
CA ILE A 1 28.49 -40.60 11.43
C ILE A 1 29.25 -39.88 10.32
N SER A 2 30.08 -40.58 9.54
CA SER A 2 30.80 -40.01 8.39
C SER A 2 30.34 -40.70 7.10
N TYR A 3 30.18 -39.94 6.01
CA TYR A 3 29.77 -40.43 4.70
C TYR A 3 30.79 -40.02 3.64
N SER A 4 31.16 -40.94 2.75
CA SER A 4 32.11 -40.68 1.65
C SER A 4 31.53 -40.97 0.27
N ASP A 5 30.38 -41.64 0.17
CA ASP A 5 29.75 -41.91 -1.11
C ASP A 5 29.18 -40.61 -1.73
N PRO A 6 29.48 -40.31 -3.00
CA PRO A 6 29.07 -39.03 -3.59
C PRO A 6 27.55 -38.81 -3.62
N ALA A 7 26.74 -39.87 -3.64
CA ALA A 7 25.28 -39.75 -3.70
C ALA A 7 24.71 -39.18 -2.40
N THR A 8 25.12 -39.74 -1.26
CA THR A 8 24.70 -39.32 0.08
C THR A 8 25.28 -37.96 0.44
N VAL A 9 26.56 -37.72 0.15
CA VAL A 9 27.20 -36.41 0.38
C VAL A 9 26.44 -35.31 -0.38
N LYS A 10 26.15 -35.51 -1.66
CA LYS A 10 25.39 -34.53 -2.46
C LYS A 10 23.94 -34.36 -1.97
N LYS A 11 23.30 -35.44 -1.49
CA LYS A 11 21.94 -35.37 -0.91
C LYS A 11 21.92 -34.47 0.32
N TYR A 12 22.85 -34.65 1.27
CA TYR A 12 22.93 -33.80 2.45
C TYR A 12 23.39 -32.39 2.11
N ALA A 13 24.34 -32.22 1.18
CA ALA A 13 24.78 -30.89 0.73
C ALA A 13 23.63 -30.05 0.14
N ARG A 14 22.76 -30.64 -0.69
CA ARG A 14 21.58 -29.94 -1.21
C ARG A 14 20.59 -29.53 -0.13
N ARG A 15 20.41 -30.36 0.92
CA ARG A 15 19.52 -30.01 2.05
C ARG A 15 20.14 -28.93 2.94
N ALA A 16 21.45 -28.99 3.17
CA ALA A 16 22.20 -28.01 3.95
C ALA A 16 22.19 -26.60 3.33
N GLN A 17 21.94 -26.48 2.02
CA GLN A 17 21.77 -25.17 1.37
C GLN A 17 20.63 -24.35 1.98
N LEU A 18 19.64 -25.00 2.59
CA LEU A 18 18.50 -24.36 3.26
C LEU A 18 18.76 -24.05 4.74
N GLY A 19 19.97 -24.34 5.25
CA GLY A 19 20.35 -24.23 6.65
C GLY A 19 20.43 -25.60 7.34
N GLU A 20 20.11 -25.62 8.63
CA GLU A 20 20.14 -26.84 9.46
C GLU A 20 19.20 -27.93 8.93
N ILE A 21 19.66 -29.17 8.99
CA ILE A 21 18.93 -30.32 8.44
C ILE A 21 18.09 -30.98 9.54
N PHE A 22 16.78 -31.10 9.28
CA PHE A 22 15.84 -31.82 10.13
C PHE A 22 15.26 -33.06 9.43
N GLU A 23 14.85 -34.03 10.24
CA GLU A 23 13.97 -35.12 9.82
C GLU A 23 12.52 -34.67 10.00
N LEU A 24 11.69 -34.85 8.96
CA LEU A 24 10.32 -34.32 8.91
C LEU A 24 9.36 -35.42 8.49
N ASP A 25 8.29 -35.63 9.26
CA ASP A 25 7.19 -36.50 8.88
C ASP A 25 6.33 -35.83 7.80
N ARG A 26 6.16 -36.52 6.67
CA ARG A 26 5.32 -36.08 5.55
C ARG A 26 4.02 -36.87 5.44
N ALA A 27 3.90 -38.01 6.11
CA ALA A 27 2.79 -38.94 5.93
C ALA A 27 1.53 -38.47 6.66
N THR A 28 1.67 -37.99 7.90
CA THR A 28 0.53 -37.60 8.75
C THR A 28 -0.38 -36.58 8.08
N LEU A 29 0.19 -35.52 7.51
CA LEU A 29 -0.57 -34.44 6.85
C LEU A 29 -0.51 -34.50 5.32
N LYS A 30 0.06 -35.57 4.74
CA LYS A 30 0.27 -35.72 3.29
C LYS A 30 0.97 -34.50 2.67
N SER A 31 2.02 -34.01 3.33
CA SER A 31 2.69 -32.77 2.96
C SER A 31 3.37 -32.85 1.58
N ASP A 32 3.02 -31.92 0.70
CA ASP A 32 3.45 -31.87 -0.71
C ASP A 32 4.95 -31.55 -0.90
N GLY A 33 5.58 -30.90 0.07
CA GLY A 33 7.00 -30.54 0.04
C GLY A 33 7.27 -29.11 -0.45
N VAL A 34 6.25 -28.25 -0.51
CA VAL A 34 6.39 -26.82 -0.85
C VAL A 34 6.23 -25.97 0.41
N PHE A 35 7.02 -24.90 0.54
CA PHE A 35 6.94 -24.00 1.69
C PHE A 35 5.60 -23.26 1.79
N ARG A 36 5.31 -22.74 2.97
CA ARG A 36 4.15 -21.89 3.27
C ARG A 36 4.62 -20.66 4.03
N SER A 37 3.86 -19.57 3.92
CA SER A 37 4.06 -18.39 4.75
C SER A 37 3.55 -18.61 6.18
N SER A 38 4.07 -17.83 7.13
CA SER A 38 3.63 -17.85 8.52
C SER A 38 2.49 -16.87 8.78
N PRO A 39 1.80 -16.97 9.94
CA PRO A 39 0.82 -15.97 10.36
C PRO A 39 1.39 -14.55 10.41
N ARG A 40 2.69 -14.39 10.70
CA ARG A 40 3.37 -13.08 10.62
C ARG A 40 3.27 -12.50 9.21
N GLY A 41 3.54 -13.30 8.19
CA GLY A 41 3.44 -12.86 6.79
C GLY A 41 2.01 -12.48 6.39
N TRP A 42 1.04 -13.32 6.75
CA TRP A 42 -0.37 -13.04 6.47
C TRP A 42 -0.90 -11.79 7.17
N PHE A 43 -0.56 -11.63 8.46
CA PHE A 43 -0.93 -10.44 9.23
C PHE A 43 -0.36 -9.18 8.59
N THR A 44 0.94 -9.17 8.30
CA THR A 44 1.62 -8.02 7.69
C THR A 44 1.01 -7.66 6.34
N PHE A 45 0.78 -8.66 5.47
CA PHE A 45 0.19 -8.43 4.15
C PHE A 45 -1.21 -7.80 4.25
N GLY A 46 -2.07 -8.36 5.10
CA GLY A 46 -3.43 -7.85 5.29
C GLY A 46 -3.43 -6.40 5.79
N HIS A 47 -2.64 -6.11 6.82
CA HIS A 47 -2.61 -4.79 7.43
C HIS A 47 -1.99 -3.74 6.51
N ALA A 48 -0.90 -4.07 5.80
CA ALA A 48 -0.31 -3.16 4.84
C ALA A 48 -1.31 -2.80 3.71
N SER A 49 -2.04 -3.79 3.21
CA SER A 49 -3.05 -3.58 2.16
C SER A 49 -4.21 -2.72 2.66
N PHE A 50 -4.78 -3.03 3.83
CA PHE A 50 -5.92 -2.27 4.35
C PHE A 50 -5.54 -0.85 4.79
N ALA A 51 -4.34 -0.64 5.34
CA ALA A 51 -3.86 0.70 5.68
C ALA A 51 -3.80 1.60 4.43
N LEU A 52 -3.32 1.07 3.31
CA LEU A 52 -3.28 1.80 2.04
C LEU A 52 -4.68 2.14 1.53
N LEU A 53 -5.63 1.19 1.61
CA LEU A 53 -7.03 1.44 1.24
C LEU A 53 -7.67 2.51 2.13
N PHE A 54 -7.41 2.47 3.44
CA PHE A 54 -7.93 3.45 4.38
C PHE A 54 -7.33 4.85 4.18
N PHE A 55 -6.06 4.94 3.76
CA PHE A 55 -5.49 6.22 3.37
C PHE A 55 -6.26 6.85 2.20
N PHE A 56 -6.60 6.07 1.17
CA PHE A 56 -7.43 6.58 0.07
C PHE A 56 -8.82 6.99 0.55
N GLY A 57 -9.45 6.18 1.40
CA GLY A 57 -10.73 6.53 2.03
C GLY A 57 -10.66 7.84 2.82
N HIS A 58 -9.59 8.06 3.57
CA HIS A 58 -9.37 9.28 4.32
C HIS A 58 -9.28 10.52 3.41
N ILE A 59 -8.50 10.45 2.33
CA ILE A 59 -8.38 11.56 1.37
C ILE A 59 -9.73 11.84 0.68
N TRP A 60 -10.40 10.79 0.21
CA TRP A 60 -11.71 10.89 -0.42
C TRP A 60 -12.74 11.56 0.50
N HIS A 61 -12.90 11.04 1.72
CA HIS A 61 -13.89 11.58 2.66
C HIS A 61 -13.50 12.97 3.15
N GLY A 62 -12.21 13.23 3.38
CA GLY A 62 -11.72 14.56 3.75
C GLY A 62 -12.04 15.63 2.70
N ALA A 63 -11.75 15.34 1.43
CA ALA A 63 -12.11 16.23 0.33
C ALA A 63 -13.63 16.41 0.22
N ARG A 64 -14.40 15.32 0.31
CA ARG A 64 -15.86 15.37 0.24
C ARG A 64 -16.47 16.22 1.34
N THR A 65 -15.90 16.19 2.54
CA THR A 65 -16.36 17.00 3.68
C THR A 65 -16.03 18.47 3.48
N LEU A 66 -14.79 18.82 3.13
CA LEU A 66 -14.34 20.21 3.00
C LEU A 66 -14.96 20.92 1.80
N PHE A 67 -15.10 20.24 0.66
CA PHE A 67 -15.61 20.82 -0.60
C PHE A 67 -17.03 20.33 -0.90
N THR A 68 -17.88 20.25 0.14
CA THR A 68 -19.27 19.81 0.00
C THR A 68 -20.11 20.75 -0.86
N ASP A 69 -19.85 22.05 -0.75
CA ASP A 69 -20.52 23.13 -1.47
C ASP A 69 -20.37 23.00 -2.99
N VAL A 70 -19.20 22.60 -3.47
CA VAL A 70 -18.91 22.42 -4.91
C VAL A 70 -19.01 20.97 -5.38
N PHE A 71 -19.48 20.04 -4.55
CA PHE A 71 -19.49 18.61 -4.88
C PHE A 71 -20.38 18.27 -6.09
N ALA A 72 -21.46 19.02 -6.30
CA ALA A 72 -22.38 18.85 -7.43
C ALA A 72 -22.02 19.71 -8.66
N GLY A 73 -20.90 20.45 -8.60
CA GLY A 73 -20.50 21.41 -9.62
C GLY A 73 -20.11 22.76 -9.00
N ILE A 74 -19.38 23.58 -9.78
CA ILE A 74 -19.03 24.95 -9.41
C ILE A 74 -20.15 25.93 -9.78
N ASP A 75 -20.10 27.14 -9.22
CA ASP A 75 -20.95 28.25 -9.62
C ASP A 75 -20.75 28.56 -11.13
N PRO A 76 -21.81 28.59 -11.96
CA PRO A 76 -21.70 28.97 -13.37
C PRO A 76 -21.19 30.40 -13.60
N ASP A 77 -21.27 31.30 -12.61
CA ASP A 77 -20.93 32.73 -12.74
C ASP A 77 -19.56 33.09 -12.11
N LEU A 78 -18.59 32.17 -12.06
CA LEU A 78 -17.32 32.32 -11.32
C LEU A 78 -16.25 33.23 -11.97
N ASP A 79 -16.49 33.74 -13.17
CA ASP A 79 -15.46 34.25 -14.10
C ASP A 79 -14.47 35.27 -13.50
N ALA A 80 -14.95 36.33 -12.85
CA ALA A 80 -14.08 37.41 -12.39
C ALA A 80 -13.05 36.94 -11.34
N GLN A 81 -13.39 35.97 -10.49
CA GLN A 81 -12.53 35.53 -9.37
C GLN A 81 -11.30 34.73 -9.81
N VAL A 82 -11.28 34.25 -11.06
CA VAL A 82 -10.17 33.47 -11.63
C VAL A 82 -9.34 34.26 -12.63
N GLU A 83 -9.70 35.51 -12.92
CA GLU A 83 -8.92 36.40 -13.78
C GLU A 83 -7.60 36.85 -13.13
N PHE A 84 -6.53 36.86 -13.92
CA PHE A 84 -5.20 37.24 -13.46
C PHE A 84 -5.16 38.70 -12.99
N GLY A 85 -4.83 38.91 -11.70
CA GLY A 85 -4.59 40.24 -11.15
C GLY A 85 -5.84 41.10 -10.94
N ALA A 86 -7.04 40.52 -11.06
CA ALA A 86 -8.31 41.23 -10.79
C ALA A 86 -8.48 41.63 -9.32
N PHE A 87 -7.94 40.83 -8.40
CA PHE A 87 -8.00 41.02 -6.95
C PHE A 87 -6.61 41.03 -6.33
N GLN A 88 -6.46 41.71 -5.18
CA GLN A 88 -5.22 41.72 -4.41
C GLN A 88 -5.02 40.41 -3.62
N LYS A 89 -6.11 39.66 -3.35
CA LYS A 89 -6.10 38.38 -2.64
C LYS A 89 -7.03 37.39 -3.34
N LEU A 90 -6.53 36.17 -3.60
CA LEU A 90 -7.31 35.09 -4.23
C LEU A 90 -8.49 34.68 -3.34
N GLY A 91 -9.66 34.48 -3.96
CA GLY A 91 -10.88 34.05 -3.28
C GLY A 91 -11.55 35.10 -2.39
N ASP A 92 -11.16 36.39 -2.48
CA ASP A 92 -11.71 37.48 -1.67
C ASP A 92 -12.22 38.64 -2.54
N PRO A 93 -13.53 38.67 -2.86
CA PRO A 93 -14.14 39.71 -3.70
C PRO A 93 -14.02 41.13 -3.15
N THR A 94 -13.76 41.30 -1.85
CA THR A 94 -13.64 42.62 -1.21
C THR A 94 -12.32 43.32 -1.55
N THR A 95 -11.38 42.62 -2.20
CA THR A 95 -10.03 43.10 -2.47
C THR A 95 -9.79 43.47 -3.95
N ARG A 96 -10.85 43.86 -4.67
CA ARG A 96 -10.74 44.20 -6.09
C ARG A 96 -9.73 45.33 -6.32
N ARG A 97 -8.84 45.14 -7.28
CA ARG A 97 -7.80 46.13 -7.59
C ARG A 97 -8.46 47.38 -8.17
N GLN A 98 -8.19 48.55 -7.60
CA GLN A 98 -8.59 49.82 -8.20
C GLN A 98 -7.64 50.14 -9.35
N VAL A 99 -8.21 50.52 -10.49
CA VAL A 99 -7.42 51.09 -11.60
C VAL A 99 -6.97 52.47 -11.12
N VAL A 100 -5.65 52.65 -11.01
CA VAL A 100 -5.03 53.96 -10.80
C VAL A 100 -4.86 54.61 -12.17
#